data_AF-A0AAV9LZ61-F1
#
_entry.id   AF-A0AAV9LZ61-F1
#
_cell.length_a   1.000
_cell.length_b   1.000
_cell.length_c   1.000
_cell.angle_alpha   90.00
_cell.angle_beta   90.00
_cell.angle_gamma   90.00
#
_symmetry.space_group_name_H-M   'P 1'
#
loop_
_entity.id
_entity.type
_entity.pdbx_description
1 polymer ?
#
loop_
_entity_poly.entity_id
_entity_poly.type
_entity_poly.pdbx_seq_one_letter_code
_entity_poly.pdbx_strand_id
1 'polypeptide(L)'
;MGVVPESPPTALNNIKYLKFLTMSLRNVKEVSGDVYLITSCPKLQHLTIEFDSSGINVEGVVQFLRAQSFLYGALKLQRVQVNTFMGLEMEMEFIKFILASAPVLEEIFFWNFSYLGVRSG
;
A
#
# COMPACT_ATOMS: atom_id res chain seq x y z
N MET A 1 1.80 -8.17 -21.68
CA MET A 1 2.79 -8.21 -20.58
C MET A 1 3.39 -6.81 -20.48
N GLY A 2 3.22 -6.12 -19.36
CA GLY A 2 3.86 -4.82 -19.15
C GLY A 2 5.26 -5.05 -18.59
N VAL A 3 6.28 -4.54 -19.28
CA VAL A 3 7.67 -4.61 -18.83
C VAL A 3 7.84 -3.60 -17.70
N VAL A 4 8.11 -4.06 -16.49
CA VAL A 4 8.49 -3.19 -15.37
C VAL A 4 9.94 -2.76 -15.59
N PRO A 5 10.26 -1.44 -15.54
CA PRO A 5 11.62 -0.97 -15.80
C PRO A 5 12.62 -1.49 -14.74
N GLU A 6 13.78 -1.97 -15.20
CA GLU A 6 14.84 -2.57 -14.37
C GLU A 6 15.49 -1.59 -13.39
N SER A 7 15.32 -0.28 -13.60
CA SER A 7 15.76 0.74 -12.66
C SER A 7 14.66 1.80 -12.46
N PRO A 8 14.40 2.22 -11.22
CA PRO A 8 13.43 3.26 -10.96
C PRO A 8 13.95 4.58 -11.55
N PRO A 9 13.07 5.41 -12.13
CA PRO A 9 13.44 6.74 -12.60
C PRO A 9 14.18 7.50 -11.50
N THR A 10 15.29 8.17 -11.83
CA THR A 10 16.05 8.99 -10.87
C THR A 10 15.20 10.03 -10.13
N ALA A 11 14.06 10.42 -10.71
CA ALA A 11 13.06 11.26 -10.07
C ALA A 11 12.48 10.68 -8.76
N LEU A 12 12.38 9.35 -8.62
CA LEU A 12 11.79 8.70 -7.45
C LEU A 12 12.74 8.65 -6.24
N ASN A 13 14.05 8.79 -6.46
CA ASN A 13 15.08 8.65 -5.42
C ASN A 13 14.99 9.67 -4.28
N ASN A 14 14.26 10.78 -4.48
CA ASN A 14 14.11 11.85 -3.49
C ASN A 14 12.69 11.96 -2.94
N ILE A 15 11.76 11.10 -3.35
CA ILE A 15 10.39 11.11 -2.85
C ILE A 15 10.39 10.66 -1.39
N LYS A 16 9.91 11.55 -0.52
CA LYS A 16 9.70 11.28 0.92
C LYS A 16 8.24 11.01 1.26
N TYR A 17 7.33 11.48 0.42
CA TYR A 17 5.88 11.41 0.63
C TYR A 17 5.23 10.83 -0.63
N LEU A 18 4.46 9.76 -0.48
CA LEU A 18 3.71 9.14 -1.57
C LEU A 18 2.26 8.98 -1.12
N LYS A 19 1.33 9.41 -1.97
CA LYS A 19 -0.11 9.30 -1.72
C LYS A 19 -0.80 8.58 -2.87
N PHE A 20 -1.48 7.49 -2.56
CA PHE A 20 -2.44 6.85 -3.45
C PHE A 20 -3.84 7.32 -3.08
N LEU A 21 -4.52 7.98 -4.02
CA LEU A 21 -5.89 8.48 -3.83
C LEU A 21 -6.94 7.39 -4.05
N THR A 22 -6.62 6.38 -4.85
CA THR A 22 -7.52 5.28 -5.18
C THR A 22 -6.69 4.02 -5.41
N MET A 23 -6.29 3.36 -4.33
CA MET A 23 -5.53 2.12 -4.41
C MET A 23 -6.51 0.94 -4.52
N SER A 24 -6.46 0.25 -5.65
CA SER A 24 -7.31 -0.91 -5.91
C SER A 24 -6.52 -2.19 -5.65
N LEU A 25 -7.09 -3.05 -4.80
CA LEU A 25 -6.57 -4.39 -4.53
C LEU A 25 -7.33 -5.47 -5.33
N ARG A 26 -7.99 -5.10 -6.43
CA ARG A 26 -8.85 -5.99 -7.22
C ARG A 26 -8.10 -6.98 -8.11
N ASN A 27 -6.83 -6.71 -8.43
CA ASN A 27 -6.03 -7.63 -9.24
C ASN A 27 -4.53 -7.44 -8.99
N VAL A 28 -3.77 -8.50 -9.24
CA VAL A 28 -2.32 -8.54 -9.02
C VAL A 28 -1.58 -7.49 -9.85
N LYS A 29 -2.05 -7.17 -11.06
CA LYS A 29 -1.37 -6.21 -11.94
C LYS A 29 -1.34 -4.82 -11.31
N GLU A 30 -2.47 -4.33 -10.82
CA GLU A 30 -2.56 -3.04 -10.11
C GLU A 30 -1.71 -3.05 -8.85
N VAL A 31 -1.90 -4.05 -7.98
CA VAL A 31 -1.16 -4.16 -6.72
C VAL A 31 0.35 -4.24 -6.94
N SER A 32 0.80 -4.97 -7.96
CA SER A 32 2.22 -5.07 -8.29
C SER A 32 2.82 -3.74 -8.74
N GLY A 33 2.03 -2.91 -9.45
CA GLY A 33 2.44 -1.56 -9.84
C GLY A 33 2.60 -0.64 -8.63
N ASP A 34 1.65 -0.71 -7.69
CA ASP A 34 1.69 0.10 -6.47
C ASP A 34 2.87 -0.32 -5.56
N VAL A 35 3.08 -1.63 -5.38
CA VAL A 35 4.24 -2.17 -4.65
C VAL A 35 5.54 -1.75 -5.32
N TYR A 36 5.63 -1.80 -6.65
CA TYR A 36 6.80 -1.35 -7.39
C TYR A 36 7.07 0.14 -7.14
N LEU A 37 6.06 1.00 -7.17
CA LEU A 37 6.23 2.43 -6.91
C LEU A 37 6.70 2.71 -5.48
N ILE A 38 6.11 2.04 -4.48
CA ILE A 38 6.50 2.18 -3.07
C ILE A 38 7.96 1.78 -2.88
N THR A 39 8.36 0.63 -3.42
CA THR A 39 9.72 0.08 -3.28
C THR A 39 10.76 0.84 -4.11
N SER A 40 10.34 1.49 -5.19
CA SER A 40 11.17 2.35 -6.02
C SER A 40 11.54 3.69 -5.39
N CYS A 41 10.97 4.02 -4.21
CA CYS A 41 11.22 5.27 -3.49
C CYS A 41 12.12 5.01 -2.26
N PRO A 42 13.46 4.94 -2.38
CA PRO A 42 14.35 4.53 -1.29
C PRO A 42 14.41 5.50 -0.09
N LYS A 43 13.92 6.74 -0.27
CA LYS A 43 13.83 7.76 0.79
C LYS A 43 12.39 7.97 1.27
N LEU A 44 11.47 7.10 0.89
CA LEU A 44 10.07 7.21 1.28
C LEU A 44 9.92 7.04 2.78
N GLN A 45 9.33 8.05 3.42
CA GLN A 45 9.12 8.12 4.87
C GLN A 45 7.63 8.12 5.22
N HIS A 46 6.80 8.70 4.35
CA HIS A 46 5.37 8.85 4.58
C HIS A 46 4.58 8.25 3.42
N LEU A 47 3.68 7.34 3.75
CA LEU A 47 2.77 6.71 2.80
C LEU A 47 1.32 7.00 3.20
N THR A 48 0.53 7.49 2.27
CA THR A 48 -0.92 7.61 2.43
C THR A 48 -1.61 6.75 1.39
N ILE A 49 -2.54 5.91 1.82
CA ILE A 49 -3.30 5.00 0.99
C ILE A 49 -4.78 5.28 1.23
N GLU A 50 -5.54 5.39 0.16
CA GLU A 50 -7.00 5.39 0.20
C GLU A 50 -7.48 4.19 -0.59
N PHE A 51 -8.02 3.19 0.12
CA PHE A 51 -8.47 1.96 -0.51
C PHE A 51 -9.77 2.17 -1.27
N ASP A 52 -9.83 1.62 -2.47
CA ASP A 52 -11.09 1.50 -3.19
C ASP A 52 -11.94 0.39 -2.53
N SER A 53 -13.01 0.80 -1.85
CA SER A 53 -13.90 -0.05 -1.04
C SER A 53 -14.78 -1.02 -1.83
N SER A 54 -14.56 -1.14 -3.13
CA SER A 54 -15.49 -1.79 -4.05
C SER A 54 -15.05 -3.20 -4.48
N GLY A 55 -14.14 -3.83 -3.72
CA GLY A 55 -13.48 -5.09 -4.06
C GLY A 55 -14.08 -6.35 -3.42
N ILE A 56 -14.27 -7.39 -4.24
CA ILE A 56 -14.44 -8.78 -3.81
C ILE A 56 -13.07 -9.32 -3.36
N ASN A 57 -13.03 -10.23 -2.39
CA ASN A 57 -11.78 -10.89 -1.99
C ASN A 57 -11.12 -11.61 -3.19
N VAL A 58 -9.89 -11.24 -3.54
CA VAL A 58 -9.15 -11.80 -4.67
C VAL A 58 -7.97 -12.62 -4.16
N GLU A 59 -8.14 -13.94 -4.13
CA GLU A 59 -7.13 -14.92 -3.68
C GLU A 59 -5.74 -14.67 -4.31
N GLY A 60 -5.70 -14.31 -5.60
CA GLY A 60 -4.44 -14.02 -6.30
C GLY A 60 -3.65 -12.84 -5.70
N VAL A 61 -4.33 -11.82 -5.18
CA VAL A 61 -3.70 -10.66 -4.54
C VAL A 61 -3.13 -11.04 -3.18
N VAL A 62 -3.89 -11.81 -2.39
CA VAL A 62 -3.43 -12.37 -1.11
C VAL A 62 -2.15 -13.19 -1.30
N GLN A 63 -2.14 -14.11 -2.27
CA GLN A 63 -0.98 -14.93 -2.57
C GLN A 63 0.21 -14.10 -3.04
N PHE A 64 -0.04 -13.12 -3.92
CA PHE A 64 1.01 -12.21 -4.41
C PHE A 64 1.69 -11.46 -3.26
N LEU A 65 0.92 -10.89 -2.32
CA LEU A 65 1.45 -10.13 -1.19
C LEU A 65 2.27 -11.00 -0.23
N ARG A 66 1.78 -12.22 0.07
CA ARG A 66 2.51 -13.18 0.90
C ARG A 66 3.83 -13.63 0.28
N ALA A 67 3.93 -13.64 -1.06
CA ALA A 67 5.14 -14.00 -1.79
C ALA A 67 6.21 -12.87 -1.82
N GLN A 68 5.91 -11.66 -1.34
CA GLN A 68 6.83 -10.52 -1.37
C GLN A 68 7.87 -10.50 -0.23
N SER A 69 8.26 -11.66 0.29
CA SER A 69 9.19 -11.76 1.44
C SER A 69 10.56 -11.14 1.18
N PHE A 70 11.00 -11.04 -0.09
CA PHE A 70 12.24 -10.38 -0.48
C PHE A 70 12.25 -8.86 -0.22
N LEU A 71 11.08 -8.25 -0.01
CA LEU A 71 10.93 -6.83 0.31
C LEU A 71 10.90 -6.57 1.82
N TYR A 72 11.03 -7.61 2.65
CA TYR A 72 11.00 -7.44 4.11
C TYR A 72 12.26 -6.70 4.57
N GLY A 73 12.06 -5.70 5.42
CA GLY A 73 13.15 -4.81 5.86
C GLY A 73 13.64 -3.78 4.84
N ALA A 74 13.09 -3.75 3.62
CA ALA A 74 13.63 -2.91 2.54
C ALA A 74 13.17 -1.43 2.62
N LEU A 75 12.05 -1.16 3.27
CA LEU A 75 11.43 0.18 3.30
C LEU A 75 11.85 0.96 4.54
N LYS A 76 12.07 2.27 4.36
CA LYS A 76 12.37 3.22 5.44
C LYS A 76 11.15 4.09 5.81
N LEU A 77 9.95 3.49 5.69
CA LEU A 77 8.69 4.15 6.04
C LEU A 77 8.63 4.37 7.55
N GLN A 78 8.27 5.59 7.94
CA GLN A 78 8.10 6.01 9.33
C GLN A 78 6.63 6.20 9.68
N ARG A 79 5.81 6.70 8.75
CA ARG A 79 4.37 6.87 8.95
C ARG A 79 3.55 6.34 7.79
N VAL A 80 2.48 5.63 8.14
CA VAL A 80 1.49 5.14 7.19
C VAL A 80 0.11 5.65 7.59
N GLN A 81 -0.61 6.26 6.65
CA GLN A 81 -2.01 6.61 6.78
C GLN A 81 -2.82 5.75 5.83
N VAL A 82 -3.84 5.08 6.36
CA VAL A 82 -4.77 4.23 5.61
C VAL A 82 -6.16 4.81 5.76
N ASN A 83 -6.74 5.25 4.66
CA ASN A 83 -8.10 5.72 4.57
C ASN A 83 -8.99 4.60 4.02
N THR A 84 -10.29 4.68 4.32
CA THR A 84 -11.33 3.78 3.77
C THR A 84 -11.06 2.29 4.01
N PHE A 85 -10.41 1.98 5.13
CA PHE A 85 -10.04 0.63 5.53
C PHE A 85 -11.23 -0.19 6.03
N MET A 86 -11.68 -1.14 5.23
CA MET A 86 -12.82 -2.01 5.56
C MET A 86 -12.42 -3.29 6.31
N GLY A 87 -11.12 -3.58 6.41
CA GLY A 87 -10.61 -4.79 7.06
C GLY A 87 -10.78 -6.04 6.22
N LEU A 88 -10.88 -5.89 4.89
CA LEU A 88 -10.96 -7.03 3.97
C LEU A 88 -9.64 -7.82 4.00
N GLU A 89 -9.68 -9.11 3.65
CA GLU A 89 -8.49 -9.98 3.74
C GLU A 89 -7.30 -9.41 2.93
N MET A 90 -7.54 -8.99 1.69
CA MET A 90 -6.50 -8.38 0.86
C MET A 90 -5.95 -7.07 1.43
N GLU A 91 -6.77 -6.24 2.08
CA GLU A 91 -6.31 -5.03 2.76
C GLU A 91 -5.44 -5.40 3.95
N MET A 92 -5.86 -6.35 4.77
CA MET A 92 -5.11 -6.87 5.91
C MET A 92 -3.75 -7.45 5.47
N GLU A 93 -3.70 -8.22 4.38
CA GLU A 93 -2.45 -8.74 3.84
C GLU A 93 -1.55 -7.63 3.29
N PHE A 94 -2.13 -6.57 2.71
CA PHE A 94 -1.35 -5.41 2.28
C PHE A 94 -0.75 -4.67 3.48
N ILE A 95 -1.51 -4.50 4.57
CA ILE A 95 -0.98 -3.92 5.81
C ILE A 95 0.13 -4.79 6.42
N LYS A 96 -0.05 -6.13 6.46
CA LYS A 96 1.01 -7.05 6.91
C LYS A 96 2.27 -6.91 6.07
N PHE A 97 2.13 -6.80 4.75
CA PHE A 97 3.23 -6.56 3.83
C PHE A 97 3.97 -5.25 4.19
N ILE A 98 3.25 -4.14 4.37
CA ILE A 98 3.86 -2.85 4.76
C ILE A 98 4.60 -2.97 6.10
N LEU A 99 3.99 -3.58 7.10
CA LEU A 99 4.59 -3.77 8.43
C LEU A 99 5.86 -4.64 8.36
N ALA A 100 5.84 -5.72 7.58
CA ALA A 100 7.01 -6.58 7.40
C ALA A 100 8.13 -5.89 6.58
N SER A 101 7.76 -5.02 5.64
CA SER A 101 8.69 -4.28 4.80
C SER A 101 9.31 -3.06 5.47
N ALA A 102 8.66 -2.47 6.48
CA ALA A 102 9.09 -1.22 7.14
C ALA A 102 9.40 -1.40 8.64
N PRO A 103 10.57 -1.94 9.01
CA PRO A 103 10.92 -2.22 10.41
C PRO A 103 11.12 -0.97 11.27
N VAL A 104 11.29 0.20 10.64
CA VAL A 104 11.46 1.50 11.31
C VAL A 104 10.15 2.30 11.35
N LEU A 105 9.01 1.65 11.08
CA LEU A 105 7.70 2.30 11.13
C LEU A 105 7.38 2.72 12.56
N GLU A 106 7.10 4.01 12.74
CA GLU A 106 6.79 4.62 14.03
C GLU A 106 5.28 4.58 14.28
N GLU A 107 4.50 4.92 13.26
CA GLU A 107 3.05 5.13 13.41
C GLU A 107 2.27 4.60 12.19
N ILE A 108 1.11 4.00 12.46
CA ILE A 108 0.09 3.69 11.46
C ILE A 108 -1.27 4.22 11.91
N PHE A 109 -1.94 4.95 11.03
CA PHE A 109 -3.25 5.55 11.30
C PHE A 109 -4.30 4.99 10.36
N PHE A 110 -5.43 4.58 10.92
CA PHE A 110 -6.59 4.11 10.16
C PHE A 110 -7.72 5.14 10.26
N TRP A 111 -8.15 5.67 9.12
CA TRP A 111 -9.22 6.67 9.00
C TRP A 111 -10.39 6.09 8.22
N ASN A 112 -11.47 5.80 8.93
CA ASN A 112 -12.71 5.34 8.32
C ASN A 112 -13.73 6.46 8.25
N PHE A 113 -13.72 7.19 7.13
CA PHE A 113 -14.69 8.24 6.84
C PHE A 113 -16.12 7.70 6.63
N SER A 114 -16.28 6.40 6.39
CA SER A 114 -17.57 5.72 6.27
C SER A 114 -18.42 5.76 7.56
N TYR A 115 -17.82 5.97 8.73
CA TYR A 115 -18.57 6.16 9.98
C TYR A 115 -18.97 7.62 10.26
N LEU A 116 -18.46 8.58 9.49
CA LEU A 116 -18.80 10.01 9.66
C LEU A 116 -20.05 10.42 8.87
N GLY A 117 -20.56 9.55 8.00
CA GLY A 117 -21.75 9.80 7.17
C GLY A 117 -23.09 9.27 7.72
N VAL A 118 -23.11 8.50 8.82
CA VAL A 118 -24.35 7.89 9.37
C VAL A 118 -24.91 8.65 10.59
N ARG A 119 -24.67 9.96 10.66
CA ARG A 119 -25.38 10.87 11.57
C ARG A 119 -25.89 12.10 10.82
N SER A 120 -26.91 11.86 10.01
CA SER A 120 -27.78 12.92 9.50
C SER A 120 -29.11 12.30 9.10
N GLY A 121 -30.15 12.56 9.90
CA GLY A 121 -31.57 12.28 9.60
C GLY A 121 -32.17 11.14 10.38
#